data_AF-A0A1G3YH00-F1
#
_entry.id   AF-A0A1G3YH00-F1
#
_cell.length_a   1.000
_cell.length_b   1.000
_cell.length_c   1.000
_cell.angle_alpha   90.00
_cell.angle_beta   90.00
_cell.angle_gamma   90.00
#
_symmetry.space_group_name_H-M   'P 1'
#
loop_
_entity.id
_entity.type
_entity.pdbx_description
1 polymer ?
#
loop_
_entity_poly.entity_id
_entity_poly.type
_entity_poly.pdbx_seq_one_letter_code
_entity_poly.pdbx_strand_id
1 'polypeptide(L)'
;MHYRNGREAKNGDRVVQLDSTSGKVTASGQLQNAVAGNDYCNGEIVITGYGPQGPAIVIGACMVDCLHVDDVSAMLAEKGHDKRPEGK
;
A
#
# COMPACT_ATOMS: atom_id res chain seq x y z
N MET A 1 -13.05 2.27 7.15
CA MET A 1 -11.89 3.11 6.84
C MET A 1 -11.59 2.94 5.37
N HIS A 2 -11.15 3.98 4.67
CA HIS A 2 -11.02 3.92 3.21
C HIS A 2 -9.67 4.42 2.71
N TYR A 3 -9.20 3.78 1.64
CA TYR A 3 -8.04 4.18 0.88
C TYR A 3 -8.32 5.42 0.03
N ARG A 4 -7.26 6.00 -0.55
CA ARG A 4 -7.31 7.19 -1.40
C ARG A 4 -8.35 7.14 -2.52
N ASN A 5 -8.63 5.94 -3.05
CA ASN A 5 -9.60 5.70 -4.12
C ASN A 5 -11.00 5.28 -3.63
N GLY A 6 -11.27 5.39 -2.32
CA GLY A 6 -12.56 5.03 -1.73
C GLY A 6 -12.75 3.54 -1.45
N ARG A 7 -11.78 2.67 -1.76
CA ARG A 7 -11.83 1.25 -1.40
C ARG A 7 -11.77 1.09 0.11
N GLU A 8 -12.58 0.19 0.66
CA GLU A 8 -12.53 -0.19 2.08
C GLU A 8 -11.16 -0.78 2.43
N ALA A 9 -10.53 -0.24 3.47
CA ALA A 9 -9.22 -0.65 3.95
C ALA A 9 -9.32 -1.72 5.06
N LYS A 10 -8.50 -2.77 4.97
CA LYS A 10 -8.50 -3.89 5.92
C LYS A 10 -7.10 -4.23 6.40
N ASN A 11 -6.98 -4.56 7.69
CA ASN A 11 -5.75 -5.16 8.20
C ASN A 11 -5.47 -6.47 7.45
N GLY A 12 -4.22 -6.67 7.05
CA GLY A 12 -3.78 -7.76 6.19
C GLY A 12 -3.57 -7.35 4.72
N ASP A 13 -4.17 -6.24 4.28
CA ASP A 13 -4.05 -5.75 2.91
C ASP A 13 -2.59 -5.39 2.56
N ARG A 14 -2.21 -5.63 1.31
CA ARG A 14 -0.94 -5.15 0.76
C ARG A 14 -1.19 -3.78 0.16
N VAL A 15 -0.47 -2.78 0.65
CA VAL A 15 -0.70 -1.38 0.32
C VAL A 15 0.56 -0.68 -0.16
N VAL A 16 0.35 0.38 -0.93
CA VAL A 16 1.36 1.36 -1.32
C VAL A 16 0.95 2.69 -0.74
N GLN A 17 1.81 3.30 0.08
CA GLN A 17 1.61 4.66 0.57
C GLN A 17 2.31 5.64 -0.35
N LEU A 18 1.57 6.67 -0.73
CA LEU A 18 2.04 7.78 -1.53
C LEU A 18 2.30 8.98 -0.62
N ASP A 19 3.14 9.91 -1.05
CA ASP A 19 3.14 11.23 -0.43
C ASP A 19 1.79 11.93 -0.68
N SER A 20 1.50 12.95 0.14
CA SER A 20 0.23 13.66 0.13
C SER A 20 -0.02 14.54 -1.10
N THR A 21 0.98 14.76 -1.96
CA THR A 21 0.93 15.78 -3.02
C THR A 21 1.38 15.34 -4.41
N SER A 22 2.37 14.45 -4.53
CA SER A 22 3.06 14.17 -5.81
C SER A 22 2.86 12.74 -6.34
N GLY A 23 2.19 11.88 -5.57
CA GLY A 23 2.01 10.47 -5.93
C GLY A 23 3.29 9.64 -5.84
N LYS A 24 4.34 10.16 -5.20
CA LYS A 24 5.59 9.44 -4.95
C LYS A 24 5.35 8.36 -3.91
N VAL A 25 5.76 7.13 -4.20
CA VAL A 25 5.72 6.03 -3.23
C VAL A 25 6.70 6.32 -2.08
N THR A 26 6.20 6.28 -0.85
CA THR A 26 6.99 6.47 0.39
C THR A 26 7.17 5.15 1.16
N ALA A 27 6.22 4.22 1.04
CA ALA A 27 6.30 2.90 1.65
C ALA A 27 5.44 1.87 0.88
N SER A 28 5.79 0.59 0.96
CA SER A 28 4.95 -0.50 0.50
C SER A 28 5.10 -1.71 1.43
N GLY A 29 3.98 -2.30 1.83
CA GLY A 29 3.99 -3.35 2.85
C GLY A 29 2.60 -3.86 3.17
N GLN A 30 2.48 -4.60 4.28
CA GLN A 30 1.19 -5.06 4.78
C GLN A 30 0.62 -4.07 5.79
N LEU A 31 -0.65 -3.71 5.65
CA LEU A 31 -1.38 -2.91 6.63
C LEU A 31 -1.66 -3.74 7.88
N GLN A 32 -1.30 -3.23 9.06
CA GLN A 32 -1.62 -3.83 10.35
C GLN A 32 -2.09 -2.76 11.33
N ASN A 33 -2.74 -3.20 12.42
CA ASN A 33 -3.10 -2.38 13.57
C ASN A 33 -3.98 -1.15 13.26
N ALA A 34 -4.64 -1.11 12.11
CA ALA A 34 -5.57 -0.04 11.78
C ALA A 34 -6.93 -0.26 12.47
N VAL A 35 -7.52 0.83 12.96
CA VAL A 35 -8.79 0.82 13.67
C VAL A 35 -9.92 1.34 12.77
N ALA A 36 -11.06 0.65 12.75
CA ALA A 36 -12.20 1.08 11.93
C ALA A 36 -12.69 2.49 12.32
N GLY A 37 -13.14 3.25 11.32
CA GLY A 37 -13.74 4.58 11.51
C GLY A 37 -12.79 5.78 11.36
N ASN A 38 -11.50 5.56 11.07
CA ASN A 38 -10.53 6.63 10.83
C ASN A 38 -9.78 6.44 9.49
N ASP A 39 -9.95 7.39 8.58
CA ASP A 39 -9.34 7.39 7.24
C ASP A 39 -7.99 8.13 7.20
N TYR A 40 -7.55 8.74 8.29
CA TYR A 40 -6.27 9.45 8.37
C TYR A 40 -5.12 8.50 8.78
N CYS A 41 -4.07 9.06 9.39
CA CYS A 41 -2.94 8.34 9.96
C CYS A 41 -3.43 7.34 11.02
N ASN A 42 -3.54 6.07 10.62
CA ASN A 42 -4.18 4.99 11.35
C ASN A 42 -3.56 3.65 10.97
N GLY A 43 -2.92 2.99 11.92
CA GLY A 43 -2.23 1.72 11.70
C GLY A 43 -0.82 1.87 11.14
N GLU A 44 -0.30 0.75 10.67
CA GLU A 44 1.12 0.55 10.37
C GLU A 44 1.29 -0.18 9.04
N ILE A 45 2.30 0.21 8.27
CA ILE A 45 2.80 -0.49 7.10
C ILE A 45 4.00 -1.31 7.55
N VAL A 46 3.80 -2.62 7.61
CA VAL A 46 4.81 -3.58 8.02
C VAL A 46 5.51 -4.12 6.77
N ILE A 47 6.81 -3.84 6.67
CA ILE A 47 7.69 -4.27 5.58
C ILE A 47 8.58 -5.37 6.12
N THR A 48 8.25 -6.62 5.81
CA THR A 48 9.00 -7.80 6.26
C THR A 48 10.12 -8.13 5.27
N GLY A 49 11.36 -8.17 5.74
CA GLY A 49 12.47 -8.77 4.99
C GLY A 49 12.58 -10.27 5.29
N TYR A 50 12.70 -11.10 4.25
CA TYR A 50 13.03 -12.52 4.36
C TYR A 50 12.02 -13.39 5.17
N GLY A 51 10.87 -13.68 4.56
CA GLY A 51 9.92 -14.67 5.08
C GLY A 51 9.16 -14.24 6.35
N PRO A 52 8.47 -15.18 7.03
CA PRO A 52 7.62 -14.88 8.19
C PRO A 52 8.41 -14.61 9.49
N GLN A 53 9.72 -14.78 9.49
CA GLN A 53 10.59 -14.70 10.66
C GLN A 53 11.82 -13.88 10.28
N GLY A 54 11.72 -12.56 10.46
CA GLY A 54 12.78 -11.63 10.06
C GLY A 54 12.54 -10.23 10.61
N PRO A 55 13.54 -9.33 10.45
CA PRO A 55 13.37 -7.94 10.83
C PRO A 55 12.26 -7.30 9.99
N ALA A 56 11.43 -6.51 10.66
CA ALA A 56 10.41 -5.70 10.02
C ALA A 56 10.78 -4.22 10.12
N ILE A 57 10.57 -3.49 9.04
CA ILE A 57 10.51 -2.02 9.08
C ILE A 57 9.04 -1.66 9.24
N VAL A 58 8.72 -0.89 10.28
CA VAL A 58 7.35 -0.43 10.57
C VAL A 58 7.28 1.06 10.29
N ILE A 59 6.33 1.46 9.44
CA ILE A 59 6.11 2.85 9.04
C ILE A 59 4.66 3.21 9.35
N GLY A 60 4.38 4.43 9.80
CA GLY A 60 3.01 4.88 10.03
C GLY A 60 2.20 4.90 8.72
N ALA A 61 0.99 4.34 8.76
CA ALA A 61 0.08 4.30 7.62
C ALA A 61 -0.93 5.44 7.69
N CYS A 62 -1.20 6.11 6.58
CA CYS A 62 -2.29 7.07 6.41
C CYS A 62 -3.23 6.57 5.32
N MET A 63 -4.50 6.28 5.65
CA MET A 63 -5.37 5.55 4.72
C MET A 63 -5.71 6.38 3.47
N VAL A 64 -5.96 7.68 3.63
CA VAL A 64 -6.12 8.62 2.51
C VAL A 64 -4.87 8.76 1.62
N ASP A 65 -3.71 8.28 2.08
CA ASP A 65 -2.46 8.24 1.32
C ASP A 65 -2.10 6.84 0.81
N CYS A 66 -2.86 5.82 1.19
CA CYS A 66 -2.64 4.45 0.77
C CYS A 66 -3.54 4.06 -0.41
N LEU A 67 -3.04 3.14 -1.25
CA LEU A 67 -3.79 2.39 -2.25
C LEU A 67 -3.56 0.90 -2.04
N HIS A 68 -4.58 0.09 -2.30
CA HIS A 68 -4.44 -1.36 -2.34
C HIS A 68 -3.60 -1.79 -3.55
N VAL A 69 -2.71 -2.76 -3.40
CA VAL A 69 -1.77 -3.20 -4.46
C VAL A 69 -2.49 -3.69 -5.71
N ASP A 70 -3.64 -4.35 -5.59
CA ASP A 70 -4.43 -4.78 -6.75
C ASP A 70 -4.92 -3.60 -7.59
N ASP A 71 -5.34 -2.51 -6.95
CA ASP A 71 -5.80 -1.32 -7.66
C ASP A 71 -4.61 -0.64 -8.38
N VAL A 72 -3.44 -0.60 -7.74
CA VAL A 72 -2.20 -0.13 -8.38
C VAL A 72 -1.83 -1.04 -9.56
N SER A 73 -1.99 -2.36 -9.43
CA SER A 73 -1.70 -3.33 -10.49
C SER A 73 -2.62 -3.13 -11.70
N ALA A 74 -3.90 -2.86 -11.45
CA ALA A 74 -4.86 -2.52 -12.51
C ALA A 74 -4.46 -1.21 -13.23
N MET A 75 -4.08 -0.16 -12.49
CA MET A 75 -3.60 1.10 -13.08
C MET A 75 -2.33 0.93 -13.91
N LEU A 76 -1.41 0.03 -13.50
CA LEU A 76 -0.22 -0.29 -14.28
C LEU A 76 -0.57 -1.05 -15.57
N ALA A 77 -1.52 -1.97 -15.50
CA ALA A 77 -2.00 -2.71 -16.67
C ALA A 77 -2.67 -1.79 -17.70
N GLU A 78 -3.41 -0.76 -17.27
CA GLU A 78 -3.99 0.26 -18.15
C GLU A 78 -2.93 1.00 -18.98
N LYS A 79 -1.68 1.07 -18.50
CA LYS A 79 -0.54 1.68 -19.20
C LYS A 79 0.38 0.65 -19.87
N GLY A 80 0.04 -0.64 -19.83
CA GLY A 80 0.85 -1.72 -20.38
C GLY A 80 2.16 -1.98 -19.61
N HIS A 81 2.22 -1.60 -18.33
CA HIS A 81 3.37 -1.80 -17.44
C HIS A 81 3.25 -3.05 -16.55
N ASP A 82 2.19 -3.84 -16.73
CA ASP A 82 1.95 -5.11 -16.04
C ASP A 82 2.82 -6.26 -16.58
N LYS A 83 3.32 -6.12 -17.80
CA LYS A 83 4.12 -7.14 -18.49
C LYS A 83 5.60 -6.80 -18.49
N ARG A 84 6.42 -7.85 -18.49
CA ARG A 84 7.86 -7.74 -18.72
C ARG A 84 8.11 -7.13 -20.10
N PRO A 85 9.05 -6.18 -20.24
CA PRO A 85 9.45 -5.69 -21.55
C PRO A 85 9.96 -6.83 -22.44
N GLU A 86 9.58 -6.84 -23.71
CA GLU A 86 10.05 -7.85 -24.66
C GLU A 86 11.58 -7.80 -24.78
N GLY A 87 12.22 -8.98 -24.73
CA GLY A 87 13.68 -9.11 -24.91
C GLY A 87 14.54 -8.61 -23.74
N LYS A 88 13.96 -8.30 -22.58
CA LYS A 88 14.69 -8.07 -21.31
C LYS A 88 14.54 -9.27 -20.40
#